data_AF-H0W458-F1
#
_entry.id   AF-H0W458-F1
#
_cell.length_a   1.000
_cell.length_b   1.000
_cell.length_c   1.000
_cell.angle_alpha   90.00
_cell.angle_beta   90.00
_cell.angle_gamma   90.00
#
_symmetry.space_group_name_H-M   'P 1'
#
loop_
_entity.id
_entity.type
_entity.pdbx_description
1 polymer ?
#
loop_
_entity_poly.entity_id
_entity_poly.type
_entity_poly.pdbx_seq_one_letter_code
_entity_poly.pdbx_strand_id
1 'polypeptide(L)' 'MKTFLLTLVVLLLLSQAIPGNTERCWRQRGSCREKCTKDEKFYVFCLSGKVCCVKPKYMPNLPHK' A
#
# COMPACT_ATOMS: atom_id res chain seq x y z
N MET A 1 -24.10 0.08 30.99
CA MET A 1 -24.51 0.13 29.56
C MET A 1 -23.70 1.12 28.73
N LYS A 2 -23.46 2.36 29.19
CA LYS A 2 -22.68 3.37 28.45
C LYS A 2 -21.23 2.96 28.12
N THR A 3 -20.56 2.23 29.00
CA THR A 3 -19.16 1.81 28.82
C THR A 3 -18.95 0.83 27.67
N PHE A 4 -19.90 -0.08 27.45
CA PHE A 4 -19.88 -1.03 26.33
C PHE A 4 -20.03 -0.34 24.97
N LEU A 5 -20.84 0.72 24.92
CA LEU A 5 -20.99 1.52 23.70
C LEU A 5 -19.70 2.28 23.38
N LEU A 6 -19.04 2.83 24.39
CA LEU A 6 -17.75 3.52 24.22
C LEU A 6 -16.66 2.56 23.75
N THR A 7 -16.54 1.37 24.33
CA THR A 7 -15.56 0.38 23.88
C THR A 7 -15.83 -0.08 22.45
N LEU A 8 -17.11 -0.24 22.07
CA LEU A 8 -17.49 -0.60 20.70
C LEU A 8 -17.10 0.49 19.69
N VAL A 9 -17.34 1.77 20.01
CA VAL A 9 -16.97 2.91 19.17
C VAL A 9 -15.46 3.00 18.99
N VAL A 10 -14.68 2.83 20.07
CA VAL A 10 -13.21 2.83 20.01
C VAL A 10 -12.70 1.67 19.14
N LEU A 11 -13.30 0.47 19.26
CA LEU A 11 -12.90 -0.69 18.46
C LEU A 11 -13.20 -0.51 16.96
N LEU A 12 -14.34 0.12 16.63
CA LEU A 12 -14.73 0.47 15.26
C LEU A 12 -13.84 1.56 14.63
N LEU A 13 -13.33 2.49 15.44
CA LEU A 13 -12.37 3.50 14.97
C LEU A 13 -11.00 2.88 14.67
N LEU A 14 -10.56 1.93 15.50
CA LEU A 14 -9.29 1.22 15.31
C LEU A 14 -9.30 0.32 14.07
N SER A 15 -10.43 -0.30 13.72
CA SER A 15 -10.52 -1.15 12.52
C SER A 15 -10.46 -0.36 11.20
N GLN A 16 -10.94 0.89 11.20
CA GLN A 16 -10.82 1.81 10.05
C GLN A 16 -9.38 2.27 9.81
N ALA A 17 -8.52 2.18 10.83
CA ALA A 17 -7.10 2.53 10.71
C ALA A 17 -6.24 1.39 10.13
N ILE A 18 -6.81 0.22 9.83
CA ILE A 18 -6.11 -0.81 9.07
C ILE A 18 -5.99 -0.27 7.65
N PRO A 19 -4.77 0.03 7.14
CA PRO A 19 -4.61 0.55 5.79
C PRO A 19 -5.23 -0.48 4.85
N GLY A 20 -6.33 -0.09 4.22
CA GLY A 20 -7.13 -0.97 3.37
C GLY A 20 -6.22 -1.75 2.42
N ASN A 21 -6.45 -3.06 2.36
CA ASN A 21 -5.74 -4.06 1.59
C ASN A 21 -5.04 -3.44 0.37
N THR A 22 -3.76 -3.11 0.51
CA THR A 22 -3.09 -2.28 -0.49
C THR A 22 -2.94 -3.13 -1.75
N GLU A 23 -3.51 -2.66 -2.87
CA GLU A 23 -3.47 -3.37 -4.15
C GLU A 23 -2.01 -3.77 -4.44
N ARG A 24 -1.79 -5.07 -4.62
CA ARG A 24 -0.47 -5.65 -4.87
C ARG A 24 -0.21 -5.61 -6.36
N CYS A 25 1.02 -5.26 -6.75
CA CYS A 25 1.44 -5.23 -8.14
C CYS A 25 2.78 -5.96 -8.31
N TRP A 26 3.25 -6.09 -9.56
CA TRP A 26 4.55 -6.70 -9.89
C TRP A 26 4.76 -8.09 -9.25
N ARG A 27 3.86 -9.05 -9.54
CA ARG A 27 3.83 -10.38 -8.91
C ARG A 27 3.93 -10.32 -7.38
N GLN A 28 3.17 -9.39 -6.78
CA GLN A 28 3.14 -9.11 -5.34
C GLN A 28 4.45 -8.59 -4.72
N ARG A 29 5.44 -8.21 -5.54
CA ARG A 29 6.70 -7.60 -5.08
C ARG A 29 6.61 -6.08 -4.95
N GLY A 30 5.49 -5.50 -5.37
CA GLY A 30 5.19 -4.08 -5.23
C GLY A 30 3.79 -3.83 -4.66
N SER A 31 3.53 -2.57 -4.37
CA SER A 31 2.26 -2.10 -3.83
C SER A 31 1.84 -0.80 -4.53
N CYS A 32 0.55 -0.69 -4.84
CA CYS A 32 -0.03 0.48 -5.48
C CYS A 32 -0.26 1.60 -4.45
N ARG A 33 0.33 2.76 -4.69
CA ARG A 33 0.28 3.94 -3.80
C ARG A 33 0.05 5.20 -4.62
N GLU A 34 -0.36 6.31 -3.99
CA GLU A 34 -0.39 7.62 -4.66
C GLU A 34 1.02 8.10 -5.04
N LYS A 35 2.00 7.79 -4.18
CA LYS A 35 3.42 8.13 -4.39
C LYS A 35 4.29 7.05 -3.78
N CYS A 36 5.42 6.76 -4.43
CA CYS A 36 6.41 5.83 -3.89
C CYS A 36 7.21 6.44 -2.74
N THR A 37 7.63 5.57 -1.82
CA THR A 37 8.57 5.95 -0.77
C THR A 37 9.99 6.07 -1.33
N LYS A 38 10.92 6.67 -0.57
CA LYS A 38 12.31 6.91 -1.03
C LYS A 38 13.05 5.63 -1.43
N ASP A 39 12.69 4.49 -0.83
CA ASP A 39 13.33 3.19 -1.04
C ASP A 39 12.62 2.33 -2.11
N GLU A 40 11.65 2.92 -2.81
CA GLU A 40 10.89 2.30 -3.88
C GLU A 40 11.04 3.10 -5.18
N LYS A 41 10.88 2.42 -6.30
CA LYS A 41 10.79 3.06 -7.61
C LYS A 41 9.44 2.81 -8.24
N PHE A 42 9.01 3.76 -9.05
CA PHE A 42 7.90 3.61 -9.96
C PHE A 42 8.22 2.49 -10.96
N TYR A 43 7.28 1.57 -11.13
CA TYR A 43 7.38 0.51 -12.14
C TYR A 43 6.33 0.67 -13.25
N VAL A 44 5.05 0.78 -12.88
CA VAL A 44 3.90 0.90 -13.80
C VAL A 44 2.70 1.53 -13.08
N PHE A 45 1.67 1.95 -13.80
CA PHE A 45 0.38 2.29 -13.18
C PHE A 45 -0.44 1.04 -12.85
N CYS A 46 -1.15 1.08 -11.72
CA CYS A 46 -2.12 0.08 -11.33
C CYS A 46 -3.49 0.35 -11.99
N LEU A 47 -4.41 -0.63 -11.94
CA LEU A 47 -5.75 -0.45 -12.50
C LEU A 47 -6.53 0.65 -11.77
N SER A 48 -6.20 0.89 -10.51
CA SER A 48 -6.72 2.02 -9.72
C SER A 48 -6.20 3.39 -10.16
N GLY A 49 -5.30 3.48 -11.13
CA GLY A 49 -4.63 4.73 -11.54
C GLY A 49 -3.48 5.15 -10.63
N LYS A 50 -3.28 4.47 -9.50
CA LYS A 50 -2.15 4.64 -8.59
C LYS A 50 -0.84 4.18 -9.20
N VAL A 51 0.29 4.58 -8.61
CA VAL A 51 1.61 4.10 -9.02
C VAL A 51 1.97 2.79 -8.33
N CYS A 52 2.45 1.80 -9.10
CA CYS A 52 3.05 0.59 -8.58
C CYS A 52 4.47 0.89 -8.10
N CYS A 53 4.68 0.79 -6.79
CA CYS A 53 5.95 1.03 -6.13
C CYS A 53 6.64 -0.29 -5.81
N VAL A 54 7.87 -0.46 -6.29
CA VAL A 54 8.66 -1.69 -6.18
C VAL A 54 10.02 -1.38 -5.57
N LYS A 55 10.49 -2.20 -4.63
CA LYS A 55 11.87 -2.07 -4.11
C LYS A 55 12.89 -2.36 -5.22
N PRO A 56 13.98 -1.57 -5.35
CA PRO A 56 14.98 -1.74 -6.40
C PRO A 56 15.53 -3.17 -6.56
N LYS A 57 15.71 -3.91 -5.45
CA LYS A 57 16.16 -5.32 -5.46
C LYS A 57 15.28 -6.30 -6.24
N TYR A 58 14.02 -5.92 -6.52
CA TYR A 58 13.07 -6.73 -7.29
C TYR A 58 12.87 -6.22 -8.71
N MET A 59 13.51 -5.11 -9.07
CA MET A 59 13.54 -4.64 -10.45
C MET A 59 14.61 -5.41 -11.22
N PRO A 60 14.37 -5.72 -12.51
CA PRO A 60 15.44 -6.19 -13.37
C PRO A 60 16.52 -5.11 -13.44
N ASN A 61 17.79 -5.51 -13.49
CA ASN A 61 18.88 -4.61 -13.83
C ASN A 61 18.64 -4.15 -15.27
N LEU A 62 17.92 -3.05 -15.45
CA LEU A 62 17.81 -2.40 -16.75
C LEU A 62 19.21 -1.85 -17.04
N PRO A 63 19.88 -2.31 -18.12
CA PRO A 63 21.13 -1.68 -18.52
C PRO A 63 20.84 -0.20 -18.79
N HIS A 64 21.55 0.67 -18.08
CA HIS A 64 21.62 2.08 -18.43
C HIS A 64 22.25 2.16 -19.83
N LYS A 65 21.43 2.46 -20.83
CA LYS A 65 21.90 2.82 -22.17
C LYS A 65 22.21 4.31 -22.21
#